data_AF-A0AAV0T3Y2-F1
#
_entry.id   AF-A0AAV0T3Y2-F1
#
_cell.length_a   1.000
_cell.length_b   1.000
_cell.length_c   1.000
_cell.angle_alpha   90.00
_cell.angle_beta   90.00
_cell.angle_gamma   90.00
#
_symmetry.space_group_name_H-M   'P 1'
#
loop_
_entity.id
_entity.type
_entity.pdbx_description
1 polymer ?
#
loop_
_entity_poly.entity_id
_entity_poly.type
_entity_poly.pdbx_seq_one_letter_code
_entity_poly.pdbx_strand_id
1 'polypeptide(L)'
;MQCSETAGCVPEPTSIVLDANWRWLHQLGDYKNCYSGNQWDAKLCSSPEACDQNCALEGADYQGTYGITTSADELQLKLVTQTHFGTNMGSRVYLLRAEGSKSRRVWQ
;
A
#
# COMPACT_ATOMS: atom_id res chain seq x y z
N MET A 1 13.85 -14.75 2.44
CA MET A 1 14.77 -15.75 3.04
C MET A 1 15.57 -15.10 4.16
N GLN A 2 16.02 -15.90 5.12
CA GLN A 2 16.98 -15.50 6.14
C GLN A 2 18.10 -16.55 6.18
N CYS A 3 19.36 -16.10 6.17
CA CYS A 3 20.52 -16.98 6.11
C CYS A 3 21.35 -16.90 7.40
N SER A 4 21.94 -18.02 7.79
CA SER A 4 22.92 -18.11 8.88
C SER A 4 24.13 -18.93 8.45
N GLU A 5 25.29 -18.71 9.08
CA GLU A 5 26.53 -19.42 8.76
C GLU A 5 26.42 -20.94 8.95
N THR A 6 25.65 -21.38 9.94
CA THR A 6 25.57 -22.80 10.33
C THR A 6 24.36 -23.54 9.77
N ALA A 7 23.25 -22.84 9.52
CA ALA A 7 21.98 -23.48 9.11
C ALA A 7 21.61 -23.22 7.63
N GLY A 8 22.43 -22.49 6.88
CA GLY A 8 22.10 -22.08 5.52
C GLY A 8 20.95 -21.08 5.48
N CYS A 9 20.24 -21.00 4.34
CA CYS A 9 19.14 -20.08 4.11
C CYS A 9 17.78 -20.78 4.27
N VAL A 10 16.91 -20.21 5.10
CA VAL A 10 15.54 -20.67 5.30
C VAL A 10 14.52 -19.70 4.68
N PRO A 11 13.46 -20.19 4.02
CA PRO A 11 12.34 -19.36 3.61
C PRO A 11 11.69 -18.66 4.81
N GLU A 12 11.27 -17.43 4.62
CA GLU A 12 10.52 -16.68 5.63
C GLU A 12 9.23 -16.20 4.95
N PRO A 13 8.04 -16.63 5.42
CA PRO A 13 6.78 -16.20 4.83
C PRO A 13 6.61 -14.72 5.14
N THR A 14 6.73 -13.89 4.12
CA THR A 14 6.60 -12.42 4.24
C THR A 14 5.56 -11.94 3.24
N SER A 15 5.08 -10.72 3.45
CA SER A 15 4.13 -10.09 2.56
C SER A 15 4.55 -8.65 2.27
N ILE A 16 3.89 -7.99 1.32
CA ILE A 16 4.15 -6.61 0.96
C ILE A 16 2.96 -5.71 1.29
N VAL A 17 3.24 -4.45 1.62
CA VAL A 17 2.22 -3.41 1.78
C VAL A 17 2.46 -2.26 0.83
N LEU A 18 1.41 -1.84 0.12
CA LEU A 18 1.43 -0.65 -0.72
C LEU A 18 1.53 0.62 0.15
N ASP A 19 2.39 1.53 -0.27
CA ASP A 19 2.54 2.86 0.31
C ASP A 19 1.21 3.62 0.39
N ALA A 20 1.02 4.37 1.48
CA ALA A 20 -0.23 5.05 1.77
C ALA A 20 -0.63 6.09 0.70
N ASN A 21 0.32 6.75 0.03
CA ASN A 21 -0.01 7.77 -0.96
C ASN A 21 -0.75 7.23 -2.20
N TRP A 22 -0.62 5.93 -2.48
CA TRP A 22 -1.34 5.30 -3.59
C TRP A 22 -2.74 4.84 -3.22
N ARG A 23 -3.05 4.74 -1.92
CA ARG A 23 -4.32 4.23 -1.45
C ARG A 23 -5.39 5.29 -1.61
N TRP A 24 -6.62 4.82 -1.77
CA TRP A 24 -7.77 5.68 -1.74
C TRP A 24 -7.98 6.24 -0.34
N LEU A 25 -8.10 7.56 -0.25
CA LEU A 25 -8.42 8.27 0.98
C LEU A 25 -9.81 8.91 0.86
N HIS A 26 -10.75 8.42 1.66
CA HIS A 26 -12.15 8.85 1.64
C HIS A 26 -12.68 9.12 3.04
N GLN A 27 -13.81 9.79 3.12
CA GLN A 27 -14.50 10.08 4.36
C GLN A 27 -14.90 8.80 5.10
N LEU A 28 -14.77 8.78 6.42
CA LEU A 28 -15.24 7.67 7.25
C LEU A 28 -16.73 7.42 7.05
N GLY A 29 -17.08 6.17 6.73
CA GLY A 29 -18.47 5.74 6.56
C GLY A 29 -19.16 6.23 5.27
N ASP A 30 -18.43 6.88 4.37
CA ASP A 30 -18.92 7.38 3.08
C ASP A 30 -17.85 7.17 1.99
N TYR A 31 -18.20 7.38 0.72
CA TYR A 31 -17.31 7.24 -0.44
C TYR A 31 -16.82 8.59 -0.98
N LYS A 32 -17.09 9.69 -0.26
CA LYS A 32 -16.61 11.01 -0.63
C LYS A 32 -15.09 11.09 -0.45
N ASN A 33 -14.38 11.45 -1.51
CA ASN A 33 -12.92 11.59 -1.47
C ASN A 33 -12.47 12.71 -0.53
N CYS A 34 -11.48 12.41 0.31
CA CYS A 34 -10.76 13.43 1.07
C CYS A 34 -9.64 14.06 0.26
N TYR A 35 -9.09 13.31 -0.69
CA TYR A 35 -8.06 13.75 -1.62
C TYR A 35 -8.41 13.32 -3.05
N SER A 36 -8.26 14.21 -4.02
CA SER A 36 -8.55 13.93 -5.44
C SER A 36 -7.62 14.70 -6.37
N GLY A 37 -6.99 13.98 -7.29
CA GLY A 37 -5.96 14.53 -8.16
C GLY A 37 -4.77 15.03 -7.34
N ASN A 38 -4.74 16.33 -7.07
CA ASN A 38 -3.72 16.98 -6.26
C ASN A 38 -4.28 17.89 -5.15
N GLN A 39 -5.58 17.77 -4.82
CA GLN A 39 -6.27 18.65 -3.88
C GLN A 39 -6.93 17.89 -2.73
N TRP A 40 -6.94 18.53 -1.56
CA TRP A 40 -7.68 18.09 -0.38
C TRP A 40 -9.08 18.70 -0.36
N ASP A 41 -10.07 17.96 0.10
CA ASP A 41 -11.41 18.51 0.37
C ASP A 41 -11.35 19.35 1.66
N ALA A 42 -11.48 20.68 1.52
CA ALA A 42 -11.33 21.61 2.64
C ALA A 42 -12.43 21.51 3.72
N LYS A 43 -13.56 20.83 3.45
CA LYS A 43 -14.59 20.60 4.47
C LYS A 43 -14.24 19.40 5.34
N LEU A 44 -13.61 18.38 4.76
CA LEU A 44 -13.18 17.18 5.48
C LEU A 44 -11.79 17.35 6.11
N CYS A 45 -10.90 18.09 5.44
CA CYS A 45 -9.50 18.28 5.80
C CYS A 45 -9.17 19.79 5.92
N SER A 46 -9.86 20.49 6.82
CA SER A 46 -9.57 21.91 7.14
C SER A 46 -8.30 22.09 7.98
N SER A 47 -7.88 21.05 8.70
CA SER A 47 -6.60 20.91 9.39
C SER A 47 -6.09 19.47 9.29
N PRO A 48 -4.82 19.20 9.62
CA PRO A 48 -4.29 17.84 9.67
C PRO A 48 -5.09 16.92 10.61
N GLU A 49 -5.48 17.41 11.79
CA GLU A 49 -6.24 16.65 12.79
C GLU A 49 -7.66 16.35 12.32
N ALA A 50 -8.31 17.33 11.68
CA ALA A 50 -9.62 17.11 11.08
C ALA A 50 -9.55 16.03 9.98
N CYS A 51 -8.50 16.05 9.17
CA CYS A 51 -8.30 15.08 8.12
C CYS A 51 -8.08 13.65 8.67
N ASP A 52 -7.24 13.52 9.69
CA ASP A 52 -6.98 12.25 10.39
C ASP A 52 -8.26 11.68 11.03
N GLN A 53 -9.12 12.55 11.57
CA GLN A 53 -10.38 12.14 12.20
C GLN A 53 -11.50 11.83 11.20
N ASN A 54 -11.52 12.49 10.04
CA ASN A 54 -12.62 12.38 9.09
C ASN A 54 -12.36 11.39 7.95
N CYS A 55 -11.11 10.99 7.72
CA CYS A 55 -10.71 10.23 6.53
C CYS A 55 -10.05 8.91 6.89
N ALA A 56 -10.29 7.89 6.06
CA ALA A 56 -9.65 6.58 6.17
C ALA A 56 -8.92 6.20 4.89
N LEU A 57 -7.78 5.53 5.06
CA LEU A 57 -7.10 4.81 4.00
C LEU A 57 -7.77 3.46 3.81
N GLU A 58 -8.17 3.17 2.57
CA GLU A 58 -8.83 1.91 2.23
C GLU A 58 -7.83 0.80 1.84
N GLY A 59 -8.35 -0.43 1.78
CA GLY A 59 -7.72 -1.55 1.12
C GLY A 59 -7.31 -1.26 -0.33
N ALA A 60 -6.47 -2.13 -0.89
CA ALA A 60 -5.93 -1.95 -2.23
C ALA A 60 -6.16 -3.22 -3.06
N ASP A 61 -6.69 -3.04 -4.27
CA ASP A 61 -6.66 -4.07 -5.32
C ASP A 61 -5.29 -4.05 -6.00
N TYR A 62 -4.35 -4.81 -5.45
CA TYR A 62 -2.96 -4.81 -5.89
C TYR A 62 -2.79 -5.14 -7.38
N GLN A 63 -3.47 -6.17 -7.89
CA GLN A 63 -3.29 -6.61 -9.25
C GLN A 63 -4.06 -5.74 -10.25
N GLY A 64 -5.36 -5.54 -10.04
CA GLY A 64 -6.22 -4.87 -11.02
C GLY A 64 -5.99 -3.36 -11.06
N THR A 65 -5.77 -2.73 -9.90
CA THR A 65 -5.65 -1.28 -9.78
C THR A 65 -4.20 -0.81 -9.87
N TYR A 66 -3.27 -1.53 -9.24
CA TYR A 66 -1.87 -1.09 -9.13
C TYR A 66 -0.87 -1.92 -9.96
N GLY A 67 -1.29 -3.03 -10.58
CA GLY A 67 -0.41 -3.88 -11.39
C GLY A 67 0.73 -4.50 -10.58
N ILE A 68 0.45 -4.85 -9.32
CA ILE A 68 1.38 -5.49 -8.39
C ILE A 68 0.97 -6.95 -8.25
N THR A 69 1.89 -7.86 -8.57
CA THR A 69 1.70 -9.31 -8.41
C THR A 69 2.89 -9.94 -7.71
N THR A 70 2.64 -11.05 -7.04
CA THR A 70 3.65 -11.86 -6.37
C THR A 70 3.49 -13.32 -6.75
N SER A 71 4.61 -14.02 -6.93
CA SER A 71 4.62 -15.46 -7.16
C SER A 71 5.86 -16.05 -6.50
N ALA A 72 5.67 -16.87 -5.46
CA ALA A 72 6.75 -17.40 -4.63
C ALA A 72 7.70 -16.29 -4.10
N ASP A 73 8.90 -16.18 -4.66
CA ASP A 73 9.92 -15.19 -4.32
C ASP A 73 10.01 -14.01 -5.31
N GLU A 74 9.12 -13.96 -6.30
CA GLU A 74 9.01 -12.87 -7.27
C GLU A 74 8.01 -11.79 -6.84
N LEU A 75 8.40 -10.53 -7.03
CA LEU A 75 7.54 -9.35 -6.98
C LEU A 75 7.63 -8.61 -8.33
N GLN A 76 6.51 -8.49 -9.03
CA GLN A 76 6.42 -7.73 -10.26
C GLN A 76 5.64 -6.41 -10.04
N LEU A 77 6.22 -5.31 -10.52
CA LEU A 77 5.64 -3.97 -10.44
C LEU A 77 5.45 -3.40 -11.86
N LYS A 78 4.21 -3.28 -12.32
CA LYS A 78 3.91 -2.65 -13.61
C LYS A 78 4.00 -1.12 -13.47
N LEU A 79 4.67 -0.47 -14.43
CA LEU A 79 4.80 0.99 -14.43
C LEU A 79 3.48 1.72 -14.67
N VAL A 80 2.62 1.19 -15.54
CA VAL A 80 1.33 1.81 -15.89
C VAL A 80 0.22 0.78 -15.82
N THR A 81 -0.82 1.07 -15.04
CA THR A 81 -2.00 0.22 -14.89
C THR A 81 -3.24 1.06 -15.17
N GLN A 82 -3.98 0.68 -16.22
CA GLN A 82 -5.22 1.36 -16.62
C GLN A 82 -6.40 0.65 -15.97
N THR A 83 -7.33 1.45 -15.44
CA THR A 83 -8.55 1.00 -14.80
C THR A 83 -9.74 1.75 -15.39
N HIS A 84 -10.95 1.25 -15.14
CA HIS A 84 -12.19 1.99 -15.45
C HIS A 84 -12.32 3.37 -14.76
N PHE A 85 -11.56 3.64 -13.70
CA PHE A 85 -11.60 4.90 -12.95
C PHE A 85 -10.43 5.85 -13.26
N GLY A 86 -9.46 5.42 -14.08
CA GLY A 86 -8.27 6.21 -14.40
C GLY A 86 -7.02 5.37 -14.55
N THR A 87 -5.85 6.03 -14.55
CA THR A 87 -4.54 5.39 -14.72
C THR A 87 -3.71 5.53 -13.46
N ASN A 88 -3.20 4.41 -12.94
CA ASN A 88 -2.16 4.41 -11.92
C ASN A 88 -0.78 4.37 -12.58
N MET A 89 0.13 5.20 -12.08
CA MET A 89 1.52 5.30 -12.55
C MET A 89 2.49 5.03 -11.41
N GLY A 90 3.32 4.01 -11.60
CA GLY A 90 4.29 3.54 -10.61
C GLY A 90 3.65 2.96 -9.37
N SER A 91 4.51 2.46 -8.48
CA SER A 91 4.12 1.97 -7.16
C SER A 91 5.34 2.01 -6.22
N ARG A 92 5.06 2.08 -4.92
CA ARG A 92 6.06 1.87 -3.87
C ARG A 92 5.50 0.87 -2.86
N VAL A 93 6.26 -0.18 -2.57
CA VAL A 93 5.86 -1.21 -1.61
C VAL A 93 6.92 -1.42 -0.55
N TYR A 94 6.50 -1.88 0.61
CA TYR A 94 7.38 -2.23 1.72
C TYR A 94 7.21 -3.70 2.07
N LEU A 95 8.32 -4.36 2.39
CA LEU A 95 8.29 -5.72 2.90
C LEU A 95 7.86 -5.70 4.37
N LEU A 96 6.81 -6.45 4.69
CA LEU A 96 6.40 -6.71 6.06
C LEU A 96 7.29 -7.80 6.67
N ARG A 97 7.34 -7.86 8.00
CA ARG A 97 7.88 -9.05 8.69
C ARG A 97 7.05 -10.29 8.35
N ALA A 98 7.35 -11.39 9.05
CA ALA A 98 6.56 -12.62 9.02
C ALA A 98 5.04 -12.36 8.88
N GLU A 99 4.38 -13.19 8.09
CA GLU A 99 2.96 -13.10 7.75
C GLU A 99 2.08 -12.74 8.97
N GLY A 100 1.15 -11.80 8.78
CA GLY A 100 0.29 -11.27 9.85
C GLY A 100 0.93 -10.14 10.68
N SER A 101 2.20 -9.81 10.47
CA SER A 101 2.84 -8.66 11.11
C SER A 101 2.25 -7.33 10.65
N LYS A 102 2.01 -6.42 11.61
CA LYS A 102 1.66 -5.01 11.35
C LYS A 102 2.90 -4.09 11.22
N SER A 103 4.10 -4.68 11.19
CA SER A 103 5.36 -3.95 11.14
C SER A 103 6.18 -4.33 9.90
N ARG A 104 6.83 -3.31 9.31
CA ARG A 104 7.79 -3.49 8.22
C ARG A 104 9.01 -4.30 8.69
N ARG A 105 9.59 -5.07 7.78
CA ARG A 105 10.88 -5.72 8.01
C ARG A 105 11.97 -4.66 8.13
N VAL A 106 12.83 -4.85 9.12
CA VAL A 106 14.04 -4.04 9.32
C VAL A 106 15.23 -4.97 9.12
N TRP A 107 16.18 -4.53 8.30
CA TRP A 107 17.44 -5.22 8.07
C TRP A 107 18.46 -4.71 9.08
N GLN A 108 19.15 -5.63 9.76
CA GLN A 108 20.29 -5.33 10.63
C GLN A 108 21.57 -5.65 9.87
#